data_AF-A0A3S5C0K0-F1
#
_entry.id   AF-A0A3S5C0K0-F1
#
_cell.length_a   1.000
_cell.length_b   1.000
_cell.length_c   1.000
_cell.angle_alpha   90.00
_cell.angle_beta   90.00
_cell.angle_gamma   90.00
#
_symmetry.space_group_name_H-M   'P 1'
#
loop_
_entity.id
_entity.type
_entity.pdbx_description
1 polymer ?
#
loop_
_entity_poly.entity_id
_entity_poly.type
_entity_poly.pdbx_seq_one_letter_code
_entity_poly.pdbx_strand_id
1 'polypeptide(L)'
;MHVNLPQCQAHLTVAMDGDEAGHKAGFTLAARAYSQGFKVFMIQAHHGSDFNHFLFNFKDKKMKQDVQYNNENSSVNNTDNNNDTVSLKDHACLQAIPYEQALQQVGWGELKPINTALLPVEPFAPEQMPLTLRRYIYDVADSQQSPVNFVAVSALCGLAALIGNGVRIAPKQYSNDWKIVPNLWGVIIGQPSAKKTPAMQAALAPLYVFQNEWYQEWR
;
A
#
# COMPACT_ATOMS: atom_id res chain seq x y z
N MET A 1 27.36 0.85 11.87
CA MET A 1 26.31 1.44 11.01
C MET A 1 26.38 2.95 11.16
N HIS A 2 26.78 3.68 10.10
CA HIS A 2 26.86 5.15 10.14
C HIS A 2 25.54 5.74 9.62
N VAL A 3 24.60 6.02 10.53
CA VAL A 3 23.37 6.73 10.20
C VAL A 3 23.63 8.22 10.40
N ASN A 4 23.36 9.04 9.37
CA ASN A 4 23.45 10.49 9.47
C ASN A 4 22.18 11.03 10.11
N LEU A 5 22.31 11.62 11.30
CA LEU A 5 21.20 12.27 11.98
C LEU A 5 21.05 13.70 11.46
N PRO A 6 19.81 14.19 11.25
CA PRO A 6 19.55 15.57 10.86
C PRO A 6 19.98 16.54 11.96
N GLN A 7 20.12 17.84 11.66
CA GLN A 7 20.52 18.85 12.66
C GLN A 7 19.33 19.41 13.47
N CYS A 8 18.09 19.05 13.12
CA CYS A 8 16.90 19.52 13.82
C CYS A 8 16.54 18.61 15.01
N GLN A 9 16.21 19.22 16.15
CA GLN A 9 15.76 18.49 17.34
C GLN A 9 14.39 17.86 17.06
N ALA A 10 14.37 16.54 16.91
CA ALA A 10 13.16 15.76 16.67
C ALA A 10 13.03 14.63 17.71
N HIS A 11 11.88 13.98 17.70
CA HIS A 11 11.65 12.74 18.42
C HIS A 11 12.17 11.58 17.56
N LEU A 12 13.12 10.80 18.07
CA LEU A 12 13.70 9.65 17.37
C LEU A 12 13.21 8.36 18.02
N THR A 13 12.49 7.52 17.26
CA THR A 13 12.12 6.18 17.69
C THR A 13 13.08 5.17 17.08
N VAL A 14 13.77 4.38 17.91
CA VAL A 14 14.71 3.33 17.50
C VAL A 14 14.05 1.98 17.77
N ALA A 15 13.66 1.28 16.70
CA ALA A 15 13.18 -0.09 16.75
C ALA A 15 14.35 -1.05 16.55
N MET A 16 14.56 -1.98 17.48
CA MET A 16 15.68 -2.93 17.50
C MET A 16 15.20 -4.37 17.41
N ASP A 17 15.86 -5.15 16.58
CA ASP A 17 15.64 -6.60 16.49
C ASP A 17 16.03 -7.31 17.79
N GLY A 18 15.46 -8.51 18.00
CA GLY A 18 15.64 -9.31 19.21
C GLY A 18 16.98 -10.07 19.29
N ASP A 19 17.90 -9.83 18.35
CA ASP A 19 19.25 -10.41 18.30
C ASP A 19 20.30 -9.48 18.94
N GLU A 20 21.45 -10.05 19.31
CA GLU A 20 22.53 -9.32 19.99
C GLU A 20 23.13 -8.19 19.13
N ALA A 21 23.17 -8.36 17.80
CA ALA A 21 23.72 -7.36 16.90
C ALA A 21 22.76 -6.17 16.71
N GLY A 22 21.46 -6.45 16.55
CA GLY A 22 20.40 -5.42 16.52
C GLY A 22 20.37 -4.59 17.80
N HIS A 23 20.50 -5.24 18.95
CA HIS A 23 20.57 -4.58 20.25
C HIS A 23 21.78 -3.64 20.35
N LYS A 24 22.99 -4.14 20.04
CA LYS A 24 24.22 -3.32 20.12
C LYS A 24 24.19 -2.12 19.17
N ALA A 25 23.66 -2.30 17.97
CA ALA A 25 23.53 -1.22 16.98
C ALA A 25 22.52 -0.16 17.43
N GLY A 26 21.36 -0.58 17.90
CA GLY A 26 20.29 0.31 18.35
C GLY A 26 20.67 1.13 19.57
N PHE A 27 21.29 0.53 20.58
CA PHE A 27 21.79 1.26 21.76
C PHE A 27 22.89 2.28 21.41
N THR A 28 23.79 1.93 20.49
CA THR A 28 24.84 2.85 20.03
C THR A 28 24.23 4.06 19.30
N LEU A 29 23.22 3.84 18.46
CA LEU A 29 22.50 4.90 17.76
C LEU A 29 21.71 5.79 18.73
N ALA A 30 20.99 5.17 19.67
CA ALA A 30 20.21 5.87 20.68
C ALA A 30 21.10 6.74 21.58
N ALA A 31 22.22 6.22 22.07
CA ALA A 31 23.17 6.98 22.88
C ALA A 31 23.75 8.19 22.12
N ARG A 32 24.05 8.01 20.83
CA ARG A 32 24.55 9.09 19.96
C ARG A 32 23.48 10.14 19.68
N ALA A 33 22.24 9.74 19.46
CA ALA A 33 21.14 10.69 19.26
C ALA A 33 20.83 11.46 20.54
N TYR A 34 20.85 10.79 21.70
CA TYR A 34 20.62 11.43 22.99
C TYR A 34 21.69 12.47 23.31
N SER A 35 22.97 12.19 23.05
CA SER A 35 24.05 13.18 23.25
C SER A 35 23.96 14.40 22.33
N GLN A 36 23.21 14.29 21.22
CA GLN A 36 22.93 15.38 20.28
C GLN A 36 21.63 16.13 20.61
N GLY A 37 20.97 15.82 21.74
CA GLY A 37 19.77 16.52 22.22
C GLY A 37 18.46 16.01 21.62
N PHE A 38 18.44 14.84 20.98
CA PHE A 38 17.20 14.21 20.52
C PHE A 38 16.45 13.57 21.69
N LYS A 39 15.11 13.62 21.66
CA LYS A 39 14.27 12.79 22.53
C LYS A 39 14.20 11.39 21.91
N VAL A 40 14.82 10.41 22.56
CA VAL A 40 14.93 9.04 22.03
C VAL A 40 13.95 8.10 22.74
N PHE A 41 13.21 7.33 21.95
CA PHE A 41 12.34 6.26 22.42
C PHE A 41 12.80 4.95 21.77
N MET A 42 12.90 3.90 22.57
CA MET A 42 13.44 2.62 22.12
C MET A 42 12.35 1.55 22.20
N ILE A 43 12.25 0.73 21.15
CA ILE A 43 11.33 -0.41 21.08
C ILE A 43 12.18 -1.63 20.74
N GLN A 44 12.03 -2.72 21.50
CA GLN A 44 12.78 -3.96 21.30
C GLN A 44 11.81 -5.10 20.97
N ALA A 45 12.13 -5.88 19.95
CA ALA A 45 11.41 -7.11 19.64
C ALA A 45 11.70 -8.21 20.70
N HIS A 46 10.82 -9.21 20.82
CA HIS A 46 11.03 -10.34 21.73
C HIS A 46 12.32 -11.10 21.39
N HIS A 47 12.97 -11.70 22.38
CA HIS A 47 14.26 -12.37 22.24
C HIS A 47 14.25 -13.41 21.10
N GLY A 48 15.18 -13.27 20.14
CA GLY A 48 15.27 -14.14 18.97
C GLY A 48 14.22 -13.92 17.88
N SER A 49 13.41 -12.86 17.96
CA SER A 49 12.41 -12.49 16.95
C SER A 49 12.70 -11.12 16.32
N ASP A 50 12.34 -10.96 15.05
CA ASP A 50 12.38 -9.67 14.34
C ASP A 50 10.99 -9.01 14.32
N PHE A 51 10.92 -7.75 13.92
CA PHE A 51 9.63 -7.06 13.79
C PHE A 51 8.73 -7.64 12.70
N ASN A 52 9.29 -8.31 11.69
CA ASN A 52 8.49 -8.98 10.68
C ASN A 52 7.68 -10.13 11.30
N HIS A 53 8.31 -10.94 12.16
CA HIS A 53 7.68 -12.02 12.89
C HIS A 53 6.53 -11.51 13.76
N PHE A 54 6.71 -10.35 14.40
CA PHE A 54 5.65 -9.69 15.15
C PHE A 54 4.48 -9.24 14.25
N LEU A 55 4.77 -8.64 13.09
CA LEU A 55 3.75 -8.17 12.14
C LEU A 55 2.94 -9.31 11.52
N PHE A 56 3.60 -10.43 11.19
CA PHE A 56 2.91 -11.62 10.66
C PHE A 56 2.04 -12.30 11.73
N ASN A 57 2.56 -12.47 12.95
CA ASN A 57 1.79 -13.06 14.04
C ASN A 57 0.58 -12.19 14.46
N PHE A 58 0.66 -10.86 14.30
CA PHE A 58 -0.48 -9.97 14.52
C PHE A 58 -1.59 -10.18 13.49
N LYS A 59 -1.24 -10.37 12.21
CA LYS A 59 -2.22 -10.71 11.17
C LYS A 59 -2.88 -12.06 11.45
N ASP A 60 -2.11 -13.06 11.85
CA ASP A 60 -2.63 -14.39 12.16
C ASP A 60 -3.49 -14.40 13.43
N LYS A 61 -3.14 -13.62 14.45
CA LYS A 61 -4.00 -13.44 15.64
C LYS A 61 -5.30 -12.72 15.31
N LYS A 62 -5.27 -11.72 14.42
CA LYS A 62 -6.48 -11.03 13.95
C LYS A 62 -7.37 -11.99 13.14
N MET A 63 -6.80 -12.77 12.23
CA MET A 63 -7.53 -13.82 11.50
C MET A 63 -8.06 -14.93 12.44
N LYS A 64 -7.33 -15.30 13.49
CA LYS A 64 -7.81 -16.28 14.48
C LYS A 64 -8.90 -15.73 15.40
N GLN A 65 -8.84 -14.47 15.82
CA GLN A 65 -9.91 -13.82 16.59
C GLN A 65 -11.20 -13.68 15.77
N ASP A 66 -11.08 -13.33 14.48
CA ASP A 66 -12.23 -13.24 13.56
C ASP A 66 -12.85 -14.62 13.27
N VAL A 67 -12.08 -15.71 13.39
CA VAL A 67 -12.55 -17.10 13.24
C VAL A 67 -13.10 -17.68 14.56
N GLN A 68 -12.54 -17.31 15.72
CA GLN A 68 -13.02 -17.79 17.03
C GLN A 68 -14.33 -17.13 17.50
N TYR A 69 -14.68 -15.95 17.00
CA TYR A 69 -15.96 -15.30 17.36
C TYR A 69 -17.19 -15.96 16.71
N ASN A 70 -16.99 -16.99 15.87
CA ASN A 70 -18.05 -17.72 15.17
C ASN A 70 -18.25 -19.18 15.62
N ASN A 71 -17.63 -19.63 16.71
CA ASN A 71 -17.95 -20.93 17.30
C ASN A 71 -17.97 -20.86 18.83
N GLU A 72 -19.12 -21.20 19.39
CA GLU A 72 -19.47 -21.18 20.80
C GLU A 72 -18.57 -22.05 21.70
N ASN A 73 -18.44 -21.58 22.96
CA ASN A 73 -18.51 -22.35 24.19
C ASN A 73 -17.74 -23.68 24.25
N SER A 74 -16.53 -23.66 24.84
CA SER A 74 -16.09 -24.78 25.68
C SER A 74 -14.99 -24.33 26.65
N SER A 75 -15.16 -24.78 27.88
CA SER A 75 -14.35 -24.50 29.07
C SER A 75 -12.87 -24.78 28.90
N VAL A 76 -12.08 -23.81 29.37
CA VAL A 76 -10.65 -23.91 29.72
C VAL A 76 -10.43 -25.06 30.69
N ASN A 77 -9.45 -25.92 30.39
CA ASN A 77 -8.60 -26.59 31.38
C ASN A 77 -7.33 -27.06 30.68
N ASN A 78 -6.21 -26.37 30.93
CA ASN A 78 -4.89 -26.94 30.70
C ASN A 78 -3.99 -26.58 31.89
N THR A 79 -3.90 -27.53 32.80
CA THR A 79 -2.70 -27.80 33.60
C THR A 79 -1.50 -27.87 32.66
N ASP A 80 -0.47 -27.09 32.92
CA ASP A 80 0.91 -27.55 32.82
C ASP A 80 1.82 -26.61 33.59
N ASN A 81 2.31 -27.16 34.72
CA ASN A 81 3.40 -26.63 35.50
C ASN A 81 4.69 -26.81 34.68
N ASN A 82 5.42 -25.74 34.43
CA ASN A 82 6.88 -25.81 34.37
C ASN A 82 7.49 -24.50 34.86
N ASN A 83 8.21 -24.64 35.97
CA ASN A 83 8.87 -23.60 36.72
C ASN A 83 10.24 -23.33 36.11
N ASP A 84 10.37 -22.22 35.37
CA ASP A 84 11.66 -21.57 35.13
C ASP A 84 11.59 -20.16 35.69
N THR A 85 11.74 -20.05 37.01
CA THR A 85 11.85 -18.76 37.71
C THR A 85 13.25 -18.19 37.50
N VAL A 86 13.48 -17.58 36.33
CA VAL A 86 14.52 -16.55 36.19
C VAL A 86 13.87 -15.23 36.58
N SER A 87 14.26 -14.72 37.76
CA SER A 87 13.78 -13.48 38.35
C SER A 87 14.07 -12.28 37.43
N LEU A 88 13.10 -11.90 36.61
CA LEU A 88 13.03 -10.66 35.83
C LEU A 88 12.78 -9.44 36.74
N LYS A 89 13.65 -9.20 37.73
CA LYS A 89 13.47 -8.08 38.69
C LYS A 89 14.30 -6.83 38.40
N ASP A 90 15.30 -6.87 37.52
CA ASP A 90 16.29 -5.76 37.46
C ASP A 90 16.36 -4.98 36.15
N HIS A 91 15.42 -5.18 35.23
CA HIS A 91 15.19 -4.24 34.15
C HIS A 91 13.76 -3.76 34.22
N ALA A 92 13.57 -2.57 34.80
CA ALA A 92 12.34 -1.81 34.67
C ALA A 92 12.08 -1.62 33.17
N CYS A 93 11.35 -2.56 32.57
CA CYS A 93 10.60 -2.29 31.36
C CYS A 93 9.77 -1.06 31.71
N LEU A 94 10.13 0.08 31.12
CA LEU A 94 9.29 1.27 31.17
C LEU A 94 7.93 0.76 30.69
N GLN A 95 6.97 0.66 31.62
CA GLN A 95 5.63 0.24 31.28
C GLN A 95 5.20 1.14 30.14
N ALA A 96 4.87 0.54 28.99
CA ALA A 96 4.48 1.31 27.81
C ALA A 96 3.43 2.32 28.26
N ILE A 97 3.69 3.61 28.03
CA ILE A 97 2.76 4.67 28.40
C ILE A 97 1.39 4.25 27.84
N PRO A 98 0.35 4.09 28.67
CA PRO A 98 -0.98 3.76 28.21
C PRO A 98 -1.35 4.69 27.06
N TYR A 99 -1.87 4.15 25.95
CA TYR A 99 -2.11 4.90 24.72
C TYR A 99 -2.92 6.19 24.95
N GLU A 100 -3.84 6.17 25.92
CA GLU A 100 -4.62 7.30 26.42
C GLU A 100 -3.72 8.48 26.86
N GLN A 101 -2.67 8.20 27.63
CA GLN A 101 -1.71 9.19 28.11
C GLN A 101 -0.80 9.70 26.99
N ALA A 102 -0.46 8.84 26.01
CA ALA A 102 0.28 9.25 24.83
C ALA A 102 -0.55 10.20 23.95
N LEU A 103 -1.84 9.93 23.74
CA LEU A 103 -2.73 10.82 22.98
C LEU A 103 -2.86 12.21 23.62
N GLN A 104 -2.99 12.27 24.95
CA GLN A 104 -3.04 13.54 25.70
C GLN A 104 -1.75 14.36 25.59
N GLN A 105 -0.58 13.70 25.54
CA GLN A 105 0.72 14.38 25.43
C GLN A 105 0.98 14.99 24.04
N VAL A 106 0.39 14.44 22.98
CA VAL A 106 0.63 14.88 21.60
C VAL A 106 -0.44 15.88 21.14
N GLY A 107 -1.46 16.17 21.96
CA GLY A 107 -2.51 17.15 21.65
C GLY A 107 -3.44 16.71 20.52
N TRP A 108 -3.42 15.42 20.15
CA TRP A 108 -4.40 14.84 19.24
C TRP A 108 -5.66 14.56 20.04
N GLY A 109 -6.81 15.03 19.55
CA GLY A 109 -8.11 14.77 20.17
C GLY A 109 -8.50 13.29 20.10
N GLU A 110 -9.72 12.99 20.55
CA GLU A 110 -10.28 11.64 20.50
C GLU A 110 -10.29 11.08 19.07
N LEU A 111 -9.84 9.83 18.92
CA LEU A 111 -9.79 9.15 17.63
C LEU A 111 -11.20 9.01 17.06
N LYS A 112 -11.47 9.70 15.96
CA LYS A 112 -12.73 9.52 15.26
C LYS A 112 -12.68 8.23 14.44
N PRO A 113 -13.75 7.42 14.44
CA PRO A 113 -13.83 6.26 13.55
C PRO A 113 -13.72 6.74 12.10
N ILE A 114 -13.02 5.97 11.28
CA ILE A 114 -12.92 6.25 9.85
C ILE A 114 -14.32 6.07 9.27
N ASN A 115 -14.93 7.17 8.82
CA ASN A 115 -16.19 7.10 8.08
C ASN A 115 -15.89 6.47 6.71
N THR A 116 -16.40 5.25 6.48
CA THR A 116 -16.17 4.47 5.26
C THR A 116 -17.16 4.80 4.13
N ALA A 117 -18.08 5.75 4.35
CA ALA A 117 -19.03 6.17 3.33
C ALA A 117 -18.30 6.93 2.21
N LEU A 118 -17.97 6.22 1.13
CA LEU A 118 -17.47 6.83 -0.10
C LEU A 118 -18.57 7.68 -0.73
N LEU A 119 -18.20 8.85 -1.25
CA LEU A 119 -19.11 9.63 -2.10
C LEU A 119 -19.48 8.79 -3.34
N PRO A 120 -20.72 8.95 -3.86
CA PRO A 120 -21.12 8.26 -5.08
C PRO A 120 -20.18 8.63 -6.22
N VAL A 121 -19.67 7.61 -6.92
CA VAL A 121 -18.76 7.80 -8.05
C VAL A 121 -19.55 8.35 -9.23
N GLU A 122 -19.06 9.41 -9.86
CA GLU A 122 -19.69 9.97 -11.07
C GLU A 122 -19.72 8.93 -12.20
N PRO A 123 -20.84 8.81 -12.92
CA PRO A 123 -20.93 7.91 -14.05
C PRO A 123 -20.03 8.40 -15.19
N PHE A 124 -19.52 7.45 -15.96
CA PHE A 124 -18.71 7.77 -17.13
C PHE A 124 -19.56 8.40 -18.22
N ALA A 125 -19.18 9.61 -18.61
CA ALA A 125 -19.88 10.37 -19.64
C ALA A 125 -19.20 10.15 -21.00
N PRO A 126 -19.96 9.89 -22.09
CA PRO A 126 -19.39 9.72 -23.42
C PRO A 126 -18.49 10.90 -23.84
N GLU A 127 -18.83 12.10 -23.38
CA GLU A 127 -18.14 13.37 -23.65
C GLU A 127 -16.69 13.38 -23.17
N GLN A 128 -16.34 12.52 -22.21
CA GLN A 128 -14.97 12.39 -21.68
C GLN A 128 -14.01 11.73 -22.69
N MET A 129 -14.52 11.08 -23.74
CA MET A 129 -13.70 10.42 -24.75
C MET A 129 -13.60 11.24 -26.04
N PRO A 130 -12.43 11.19 -26.73
CA PRO A 130 -12.28 11.70 -28.08
C PRO A 130 -13.35 11.13 -29.02
N LEU A 131 -13.88 11.98 -29.91
CA LEU A 131 -15.00 11.63 -30.80
C LEU A 131 -14.75 10.32 -31.58
N THR A 132 -13.53 10.13 -32.08
CA THR A 132 -13.13 8.96 -32.86
C THR A 132 -13.18 7.66 -32.04
N LEU A 133 -12.87 7.73 -30.74
CA LEU A 133 -12.81 6.55 -29.87
C LEU A 133 -14.14 6.23 -29.21
N ARG A 134 -14.99 7.23 -29.02
CA ARG A 134 -16.29 7.08 -28.35
C ARG A 134 -17.09 5.94 -28.96
N ARG A 135 -17.31 5.95 -30.28
CA ARG A 135 -18.13 4.91 -30.94
C ARG A 135 -17.58 3.51 -30.72
N TYR A 136 -16.26 3.34 -30.86
CA TYR A 136 -15.60 2.06 -30.66
C TYR A 136 -15.75 1.55 -29.22
N ILE A 137 -15.48 2.41 -28.23
CA ILE A 137 -15.55 2.06 -26.81
C ILE A 137 -16.96 1.60 -26.42
N TYR A 138 -18.00 2.30 -26.88
CA TYR A 138 -19.38 1.95 -26.57
C TYR A 138 -19.81 0.64 -27.25
N ASP A 139 -19.45 0.44 -28.52
CA ASP A 139 -19.77 -0.80 -29.26
C ASP A 139 -19.11 -2.04 -28.63
N VAL A 140 -17.84 -1.90 -28.22
CA VAL A 140 -17.12 -2.96 -27.51
C VAL A 140 -17.70 -3.19 -26.11
N ALA A 141 -18.07 -2.14 -25.38
CA ALA A 141 -18.66 -2.26 -24.06
C ALA A 141 -20.02 -2.97 -24.10
N ASP A 142 -20.85 -2.63 -25.09
CA ASP A 142 -22.17 -3.23 -25.32
C ASP A 142 -22.05 -4.70 -25.74
N SER A 143 -21.16 -5.02 -26.69
CA SER A 143 -20.95 -6.42 -27.10
C SER A 143 -20.40 -7.30 -25.97
N GLN A 144 -19.52 -6.77 -25.12
CA GLN A 144 -18.99 -7.51 -23.97
C GLN A 144 -19.94 -7.53 -22.77
N GLN A 145 -21.00 -6.71 -22.79
CA GLN A 145 -21.90 -6.50 -21.65
C GLN A 145 -21.08 -6.19 -20.38
N SER A 146 -20.20 -5.20 -20.49
CA SER A 146 -19.24 -4.79 -19.44
C SER A 146 -19.26 -3.28 -19.24
N PRO A 147 -18.81 -2.76 -18.08
CA PRO A 147 -18.76 -1.33 -17.84
C PRO A 147 -17.89 -0.60 -18.89
N VAL A 148 -18.44 0.47 -19.48
CA VAL A 148 -17.77 1.28 -20.50
C VAL A 148 -16.39 1.79 -20.03
N ASN A 149 -16.23 2.05 -18.74
CA ASN A 149 -14.99 2.53 -18.12
C ASN A 149 -13.85 1.54 -18.30
N PHE A 150 -14.13 0.23 -18.26
CA PHE A 150 -13.11 -0.81 -18.40
C PHE A 150 -12.53 -0.80 -19.81
N VAL A 151 -13.42 -0.73 -20.81
CA VAL A 151 -13.03 -0.64 -22.22
C VAL A 151 -12.31 0.68 -22.52
N ALA A 152 -12.82 1.80 -21.98
CA ALA A 152 -12.25 3.13 -22.19
C ALA A 152 -10.80 3.23 -21.69
N VAL A 153 -10.56 2.79 -20.45
CA VAL A 153 -9.21 2.81 -19.83
C VAL A 153 -8.26 1.92 -20.63
N SER A 154 -8.69 0.70 -21.00
CA SER A 154 -7.85 -0.21 -21.80
C SER A 154 -7.50 0.35 -23.17
N ALA A 155 -8.47 0.93 -23.89
CA ALA A 155 -8.24 1.52 -25.21
C ALA A 155 -7.28 2.72 -25.14
N LEU A 156 -7.44 3.62 -24.15
CA LEU A 156 -6.57 4.77 -23.96
C LEU A 156 -5.14 4.36 -23.60
N CYS A 157 -4.97 3.39 -22.69
CA CYS A 157 -3.65 2.86 -22.35
C CYS A 157 -2.98 2.15 -23.53
N GLY A 158 -3.74 1.40 -24.33
CA GLY A 158 -3.23 0.76 -25.54
C GLY A 158 -2.73 1.78 -26.58
N LEU A 159 -3.46 2.86 -26.78
CA LEU A 159 -3.04 3.95 -27.67
C LEU A 159 -1.83 4.72 -27.14
N ALA A 160 -1.78 4.98 -25.83
CA ALA A 160 -0.63 5.63 -25.21
C ALA A 160 0.64 4.77 -25.38
N ALA A 161 0.51 3.45 -25.24
CA ALA A 161 1.60 2.51 -25.49
C ALA A 161 2.05 2.51 -26.95
N LEU A 162 1.12 2.58 -27.90
CA LEU A 162 1.43 2.66 -29.34
C LEU A 162 2.16 3.95 -29.71
N ILE A 163 1.74 5.09 -29.16
CA ILE A 163 2.38 6.40 -29.40
C ILE A 163 3.77 6.45 -28.74
N GLY A 164 3.89 5.90 -27.53
CA GLY A 164 5.12 5.86 -26.76
C GLY A 164 5.77 7.25 -26.60
N ASN A 165 7.09 7.33 -26.82
CA ASN A 165 7.85 8.58 -26.79
C ASN A 165 7.97 9.24 -28.18
N GLY A 166 7.19 8.79 -29.17
CA GLY A 166 7.22 9.37 -30.53
C GLY A 166 6.63 10.78 -30.60
N VAL A 167 5.75 11.15 -29.67
CA VAL A 167 5.08 12.45 -29.63
C VAL A 167 5.27 13.10 -28.26
N ARG A 168 5.43 14.43 -28.25
CA ARG A 168 5.46 15.25 -27.03
C ARG A 168 4.44 16.36 -27.10
N ILE A 169 3.76 16.60 -25.99
CA ILE A 169 2.73 17.63 -25.87
C ILE A 169 3.29 18.78 -25.04
N ALA A 170 3.11 20.02 -25.50
CA ALA A 170 3.40 21.24 -24.76
C ALA A 170 2.07 21.86 -24.29
N PRO A 171 1.63 21.59 -23.05
CA PRO A 171 0.31 22.04 -22.59
C PRO A 171 0.23 23.56 -22.35
N LYS A 172 1.38 24.24 -22.18
CA LYS A 172 1.41 25.69 -21.99
C LYS A 172 1.44 26.40 -23.34
N GLN A 173 0.44 27.24 -23.59
CA GLN A 173 0.30 28.00 -24.83
C GLN A 173 1.49 28.93 -25.14
N TYR A 174 2.10 29.52 -24.11
CA TYR A 174 3.15 30.54 -24.26
C TYR A 174 4.55 30.09 -23.81
N SER A 175 4.73 28.83 -23.43
CA SER A 175 6.03 28.29 -23.00
C SER A 175 6.26 26.91 -23.63
N ASN A 176 7.24 26.85 -24.53
CA ASN A 176 7.60 25.63 -25.26
C ASN A 176 8.61 24.74 -24.52
N ASP A 177 9.10 25.19 -23.36
CA ASP A 177 10.14 24.48 -22.61
C ASP A 177 9.57 23.27 -21.85
N TRP A 178 8.29 23.32 -21.49
CA TRP A 178 7.63 22.23 -20.78
C TRP A 178 6.91 21.31 -21.77
N LYS A 179 7.58 20.21 -22.11
CA LYS A 179 7.05 19.14 -22.96
C LYS A 179 6.89 17.85 -22.16
N ILE A 180 5.76 17.18 -22.33
CA ILE A 180 5.42 15.93 -21.64
C ILE A 180 5.19 14.83 -22.67
N VAL A 181 5.64 13.62 -22.37
CA VAL A 181 5.33 12.42 -23.15
C VAL A 181 3.97 11.88 -22.68
N PRO A 182 2.99 11.65 -23.57
CA PRO A 182 1.66 11.18 -23.20
C PRO A 182 1.63 9.68 -22.87
N ASN A 183 2.53 9.22 -22.01
CA ASN A 183 2.54 7.85 -21.55
C ASN A 183 1.51 7.69 -20.42
N LEU A 184 0.57 6.77 -20.58
CA LEU A 184 -0.53 6.54 -19.65
C LEU A 184 -0.48 5.13 -19.10
N TRP A 185 -0.60 5.02 -17.80
CA TRP A 185 -0.74 3.76 -17.08
C TRP A 185 -2.14 3.69 -16.48
N GLY A 186 -2.80 2.55 -16.61
CA GLY A 186 -4.16 2.36 -16.13
C GLY A 186 -4.31 0.99 -15.49
N VAL A 187 -5.18 0.92 -14.49
CA VAL A 187 -5.53 -0.32 -13.79
C VAL A 187 -7.04 -0.40 -13.68
N ILE A 188 -7.58 -1.59 -13.95
CA ILE A 188 -9.02 -1.87 -13.84
C ILE A 188 -9.26 -2.56 -12.51
N ILE A 189 -10.06 -1.92 -11.65
CA ILE A 189 -10.46 -2.44 -10.34
C ILE A 189 -11.95 -2.77 -10.39
N GLY A 190 -12.31 -3.97 -9.94
CA GLY A 190 -13.70 -4.41 -9.91
C GLY A 190 -13.83 -5.76 -9.21
N GLN A 191 -15.06 -6.09 -8.81
CA GLN A 191 -15.38 -7.36 -8.15
C GLN A 191 -14.91 -8.58 -9.00
N PRO A 192 -14.64 -9.74 -8.38
CA PRO A 192 -14.51 -10.98 -9.10
C PRO A 192 -15.68 -11.16 -10.08
N SER A 193 -15.42 -11.72 -11.26
CA SER A 193 -16.42 -11.90 -12.33
C SER A 193 -16.99 -10.63 -12.99
N ALA A 194 -16.51 -9.43 -12.66
CA ALA A 194 -16.91 -8.17 -13.30
C ALA A 194 -16.43 -7.99 -14.76
N LYS A 195 -16.02 -9.07 -15.45
CA LYS A 195 -15.52 -9.06 -16.84
C LYS A 195 -14.33 -8.09 -17.09
N LYS A 196 -13.43 -7.96 -16.12
CA LYS A 196 -12.22 -7.12 -16.23
C LYS A 196 -11.32 -7.54 -17.41
N THR A 197 -10.85 -8.79 -17.39
CA THR A 197 -9.95 -9.33 -18.43
C THR A 197 -10.61 -9.39 -19.80
N PRO A 198 -11.87 -9.87 -19.95
CA PRO A 198 -12.55 -9.87 -21.23
C PRO A 198 -12.73 -8.46 -21.84
N ALA A 199 -13.12 -7.47 -21.03
CA ALA A 199 -13.29 -6.09 -21.51
C ALA A 199 -11.96 -5.49 -21.99
N MET A 200 -10.87 -5.75 -21.25
CA MET A 200 -9.52 -5.31 -21.64
C MET A 200 -9.05 -5.96 -22.94
N GLN A 201 -9.23 -7.27 -23.08
CA GLN A 201 -8.84 -7.98 -24.30
C GLN A 201 -9.64 -7.53 -25.52
N ALA A 202 -10.95 -7.32 -25.36
CA ALA A 202 -11.80 -6.82 -26.44
C ALA A 202 -11.41 -5.40 -26.87
N ALA A 203 -11.10 -4.52 -25.91
CA ALA A 203 -10.65 -3.16 -26.19
C ALA A 203 -9.33 -3.14 -26.98
N LEU A 204 -8.41 -4.07 -26.70
CA LEU A 204 -7.10 -4.18 -27.34
C LEU A 204 -7.08 -5.06 -28.60
N ALA A 205 -8.20 -5.68 -28.97
CA ALA A 205 -8.27 -6.63 -30.09
C ALA A 205 -7.69 -6.08 -31.41
N PRO A 206 -7.98 -4.83 -31.84
CA PRO A 206 -7.40 -4.27 -33.07
C PRO A 206 -5.88 -4.17 -33.04
N LEU A 207 -5.31 -3.84 -31.87
CA LEU A 207 -3.85 -3.75 -31.71
C LEU A 207 -3.20 -5.12 -31.84
N TYR A 208 -3.82 -6.17 -31.29
CA TYR A 208 -3.32 -7.54 -31.44
C TYR A 208 -3.41 -8.05 -32.88
N VAL A 209 -4.43 -7.62 -33.65
CA VAL A 209 -4.52 -7.94 -35.08
C VAL A 209 -3.32 -7.34 -35.83
N PHE A 210 -3.07 -6.04 -35.68
CA PHE A 210 -1.91 -5.40 -36.32
C PHE A 210 -0.58 -5.99 -35.88
N GLN A 211 -0.43 -6.30 -34.59
CA GLN A 211 0.76 -6.96 -34.07
C GLN A 211 1.00 -8.31 -34.75
N ASN A 212 -0.05 -9.11 -34.94
CA ASN A 212 0.06 -10.41 -35.59
C ASN A 212 0.37 -10.27 -37.08
N GLU A 213 -0.28 -9.34 -37.78
CA GLU A 213 -0.01 -9.06 -39.20
C GLU A 213 1.46 -8.67 -39.42
N TRP A 214 1.96 -7.68 -38.68
CA TRP A 214 3.36 -7.25 -38.78
C TRP A 214 4.36 -8.34 -38.37
N TYR A 215 3.99 -9.20 -37.41
CA TYR A 215 4.84 -10.32 -37.02
C TYR A 215 4.99 -11.36 -38.15
N GLN A 216 3.94 -11.59 -38.95
CA GLN A 216 4.04 -12.47 -40.12
C GLN A 216 4.87 -11.84 -41.24
N GLU A 217 4.74 -10.53 -41.48
CA GLU A 217 5.55 -9.82 -42.48
C GLU A 217 7.05 -9.81 -42.14
N TRP A 218 7.37 -9.75 -40.85
CA TRP A 218 8.75 -9.72 -40.38
C TRP A 218 9.46 -11.08 -40.47
N ARG A 219 8.70 -12.18 -40.46
CA ARG A 219 9.21 -13.56 -40.44
C ARG A 219 9.53 -14.10 -41.83
#